data_AF-A0AAD5QI22-F1
#
_entry.id   AF-A0AAD5QI22-F1
#
_cell.length_a   1.000
_cell.length_b   1.000
_cell.length_c   1.000
_cell.angle_alpha   90.00
_cell.angle_beta   90.00
_cell.angle_gamma   90.00
#
_symmetry.space_group_name_H-M   'P 1'
#
loop_
_entity.id
_entity.type
_entity.pdbx_description
1 polymer ?
#
loop_
_entity_poly.entity_id
_entity_poly.type
_entity_poly.pdbx_seq_one_letter_code
_entity_poly.pdbx_strand_id
1 'polypeptide(L)'
;MKRLRCPLDCLLKPANNVCVWLNGALESERPVWTTLWNACKKRYCTDGGANRVVGRKNLKSPDVVIGDMDSILPAVEDSLKLTTLVIHAPDQDKTDLTKCLEVVAQNFKNGLELGYLLF
;
A
#
# COMPACT_ATOMS: atom_id res chain seq x y z
N MET A 1 -25.11 -17.71 -8.87
CA MET A 1 -24.46 -16.78 -9.82
C MET A 1 -22.96 -17.10 -9.85
N LYS A 2 -22.38 -17.54 -10.97
CA LYS A 2 -20.91 -17.71 -11.08
C LYS A 2 -20.28 -16.32 -11.23
N ARG A 3 -19.47 -15.88 -10.27
CA ARG A 3 -18.62 -14.69 -10.44
C ARG A 3 -17.47 -15.09 -11.35
N LEU A 4 -17.48 -14.62 -12.60
CA LEU A 4 -16.32 -14.70 -13.48
C LEU A 4 -15.21 -13.83 -12.87
N ARG A 5 -14.02 -14.39 -12.70
CA ARG A 5 -12.83 -13.67 -12.25
C ARG A 5 -11.80 -13.75 -13.35
N CYS A 6 -11.18 -12.61 -13.65
CA CYS A 6 -10.09 -12.51 -14.61
C CYS A 6 -8.86 -11.96 -13.86
N PRO A 7 -8.08 -12.81 -13.18
CA PRO A 7 -7.04 -12.38 -12.26
C PRO A 7 -5.98 -11.44 -12.88
N LEU A 8 -5.74 -11.58 -14.19
CA LEU A 8 -4.71 -10.83 -14.91
C LEU A 8 -5.25 -9.57 -15.62
N ASP A 9 -6.55 -9.26 -15.54
CA ASP A 9 -7.12 -8.07 -16.20
C ASP A 9 -6.52 -6.77 -15.68
N CYS A 10 -6.06 -6.75 -14.43
CA CYS A 10 -5.35 -5.62 -13.84
C CYS A 10 -4.02 -5.29 -14.53
N LEU A 11 -3.46 -6.23 -15.30
CA LEU A 11 -2.27 -6.02 -16.12
C LEU A 11 -2.58 -5.38 -17.47
N LEU A 12 -3.82 -5.51 -17.94
CA LEU A 12 -4.23 -5.16 -19.29
C LEU A 12 -5.04 -3.87 -19.35
N LYS A 13 -5.72 -3.50 -18.27
CA LYS A 13 -6.64 -2.36 -18.23
C LYS A 13 -6.46 -1.57 -16.93
N PRO A 14 -6.61 -0.23 -16.96
CA PRO A 14 -6.80 0.54 -15.74
C PRO A 14 -7.98 -0.05 -14.97
N ALA A 15 -7.72 -0.55 -13.77
CA ALA A 15 -8.73 -1.15 -12.92
C ALA A 15 -8.97 -0.25 -11.70
N ASN A 16 -10.16 -0.34 -11.09
CA ASN A 16 -10.42 0.18 -9.74
C ASN A 16 -9.73 -0.72 -8.69
N ASN A 17 -8.45 -1.03 -8.90
CA ASN A 17 -7.63 -1.84 -8.00
C ASN A 17 -6.86 -0.95 -7.03
N VAL A 18 -6.41 -1.57 -5.96
CA VAL A 18 -5.43 -1.02 -5.04
C VAL A 18 -4.19 -1.90 -5.08
N CYS A 19 -3.04 -1.32 -4.78
CA CYS A 19 -1.80 -2.07 -4.62
C CYS A 19 -1.31 -1.98 -3.18
N VAL A 20 -0.82 -3.10 -2.66
CA VAL A 20 -0.15 -3.20 -1.36
C VAL A 20 1.28 -3.64 -1.62
N TRP A 21 2.26 -2.83 -1.19
CA TRP A 21 3.68 -3.15 -1.26
C TRP A 21 4.14 -3.71 0.08
N LEU A 22 4.61 -4.96 0.07
CA LEU A 22 5.06 -5.66 1.27
C LEU A 22 6.56 -5.48 1.53
N ASN A 23 6.99 -5.67 2.77
CA ASN A 23 8.41 -5.77 3.12
C ASN A 23 9.01 -7.13 2.71
N GLY A 24 8.94 -7.44 1.42
CA GLY A 24 9.45 -8.67 0.84
C GLY A 24 10.93 -8.61 0.44
N ALA A 25 11.47 -9.77 0.06
CA ALA A 25 12.83 -9.90 -0.46
C ALA A 25 12.99 -9.19 -1.81
N LEU A 26 14.15 -8.57 -2.05
CA LEU A 26 14.41 -7.73 -3.23
C LEU A 26 14.26 -8.49 -4.55
N GLU A 27 14.71 -9.72 -4.58
CA GLU A 27 14.67 -10.64 -5.71
C GLU A 27 13.24 -11.05 -6.11
N SER A 28 12.26 -10.79 -5.26
CA SER A 28 10.84 -11.04 -5.55
C SER A 28 10.22 -9.98 -6.44
N GLU A 29 10.81 -8.78 -6.52
CA GLU A 29 10.27 -7.70 -7.34
C GLU A 29 10.25 -8.10 -8.83
N ARG A 30 9.19 -7.70 -9.53
CA ARG A 30 9.02 -7.95 -10.97
C ARG A 30 8.80 -6.63 -11.69
N PRO A 31 9.30 -6.44 -12.93
CA PRO A 31 9.11 -5.20 -13.68
C PRO A 31 7.65 -4.73 -13.77
N VAL A 32 6.71 -5.67 -13.87
CA VAL A 32 5.28 -5.41 -13.96
C VAL A 32 4.68 -4.71 -12.72
N TRP A 33 5.35 -4.79 -11.56
CA TRP A 33 4.89 -4.15 -10.33
C TRP A 33 4.89 -2.64 -10.44
N THR A 34 5.87 -2.07 -11.14
CA THR A 34 5.92 -0.61 -11.41
C THR A 34 4.67 -0.17 -12.17
N THR A 35 4.27 -0.93 -13.20
CA THR A 35 3.06 -0.65 -13.99
C THR A 35 1.81 -0.74 -13.12
N LEU A 36 1.66 -1.83 -12.37
CA LEU A 36 0.52 -2.04 -11.46
C LEU A 36 0.40 -0.92 -10.42
N TRP A 37 1.51 -0.61 -9.73
CA TRP A 37 1.59 0.42 -8.70
C TRP A 37 1.20 1.80 -9.24
N ASN A 38 1.73 2.17 -10.40
CA ASN A 38 1.49 3.48 -10.98
C ASN A 38 0.07 3.63 -11.56
N ALA A 39 -0.51 2.54 -12.06
CA ALA A 39 -1.85 2.52 -12.65
C ALA A 39 -2.99 2.35 -11.62
N CYS A 40 -2.70 1.82 -10.44
CA CYS A 40 -3.73 1.56 -9.44
C CYS A 40 -4.38 2.84 -8.88
N LYS A 41 -5.59 2.70 -8.35
CA LYS A 41 -6.36 3.80 -7.78
C LYS A 41 -5.79 4.27 -6.44
N LYS A 42 -5.29 3.34 -5.61
CA LYS A 42 -4.74 3.65 -4.27
C LYS A 42 -3.59 2.71 -3.91
N ARG A 43 -2.58 3.26 -3.24
CA ARG A 43 -1.28 2.67 -2.95
C ARG A 43 -1.06 2.57 -1.45
N TYR A 44 -0.76 1.38 -0.99
CA TYR A 44 -0.46 1.11 0.41
C TYR A 44 0.92 0.50 0.51
N CYS A 45 1.72 0.93 1.48
CA CYS A 45 2.91 0.19 1.92
C CYS A 45 2.67 -0.36 3.31
N THR A 46 3.12 -1.59 3.56
CA THR A 46 3.27 -2.10 4.92
C THR A 46 4.62 -1.64 5.47
N ASP A 47 4.65 -0.95 6.60
CA ASP A 47 5.86 -0.54 7.33
C ASP A 47 7.15 -0.48 6.49
N GLY A 48 8.07 -1.45 6.65
CA GLY A 48 9.36 -1.50 5.95
C GLY A 48 9.28 -1.63 4.42
N GLY A 49 8.12 -1.99 3.87
CA GLY A 49 7.80 -1.91 2.45
C GLY A 49 7.87 -0.48 1.91
N ALA A 50 7.63 0.54 2.75
CA ALA A 50 7.82 1.93 2.37
C ALA A 50 9.27 2.23 1.97
N ASN A 51 10.26 1.61 2.64
CA ASN A 51 11.67 1.76 2.31
C ASN A 51 12.00 1.32 0.88
N ARG A 52 11.17 0.44 0.29
CA ARG A 52 11.36 -0.06 -1.08
C ARG A 52 10.77 0.85 -2.15
N VAL A 53 9.86 1.74 -1.77
CA VAL A 53 9.08 2.56 -2.70
C VAL A 53 9.54 4.01 -2.67
N VAL A 54 9.70 4.56 -1.47
CA VAL A 54 9.99 5.97 -1.25
C VAL A 54 11.35 6.34 -1.84
N GLY A 55 11.42 7.49 -2.51
CA GLY A 55 12.63 7.98 -3.18
C GLY A 55 12.87 7.40 -4.58
N ARG A 56 12.09 6.40 -5.03
CA ARG A 56 12.21 5.87 -6.40
C ARG A 56 11.48 6.75 -7.40
N LYS A 57 12.23 7.32 -8.35
CA LYS A 57 11.70 8.24 -9.38
C LYS A 57 10.64 7.60 -10.30
N ASN A 58 10.67 6.28 -10.47
CA ASN A 58 9.76 5.57 -11.36
C ASN A 58 8.47 5.07 -10.66
N LEU A 59 8.32 5.32 -9.36
CA LEU A 59 7.13 4.94 -8.60
C LEU A 59 6.45 6.20 -8.05
N LYS A 60 5.12 6.24 -8.14
CA LYS A 60 4.32 7.22 -7.41
C LYS A 60 4.47 6.99 -5.90
N SER A 61 4.37 8.06 -5.11
CA SER A 61 4.35 7.96 -3.65
C SER A 61 3.20 7.09 -3.17
N PRO A 62 3.37 6.36 -2.04
CA PRO A 62 2.26 5.66 -1.40
C PRO A 62 1.22 6.67 -0.91
N ASP A 63 -0.06 6.29 -0.97
CA ASP A 63 -1.15 7.08 -0.40
C ASP A 63 -1.26 6.83 1.12
N VAL A 64 -0.93 5.60 1.54
CA VAL A 64 -0.95 5.18 2.95
C VAL A 64 0.29 4.32 3.27
N VAL A 65 0.89 4.54 4.44
CA VAL A 65 1.83 3.59 5.07
C VAL A 65 1.24 3.12 6.39
N ILE A 66 1.28 1.82 6.64
CA ILE A 66 0.68 1.22 7.85
C ILE A 66 1.51 0.06 8.39
N GLY A 67 1.59 0.00 9.72
CA GLY A 67 2.28 -1.05 10.48
C GLY A 67 2.63 -0.55 11.88
N ASP A 68 3.43 -1.29 12.62
CA ASP A 68 3.95 -0.87 13.94
C ASP A 68 5.15 0.08 13.86
N MET A 69 5.64 0.37 12.64
CA MET A 69 6.70 1.35 12.37
C MET A 69 8.05 0.97 12.98
N ASP A 70 8.31 -0.33 13.15
CA ASP A 70 9.58 -0.85 13.64
C ASP A 70 10.60 -1.09 12.52
N SER A 71 10.11 -1.18 11.28
CA SER A 71 10.89 -1.56 10.11
C SER A 71 11.13 -0.41 9.13
N ILE A 72 10.30 0.64 9.15
CA ILE A 72 10.50 1.85 8.36
C ILE A 72 11.72 2.64 8.84
N LEU A 73 12.50 3.16 7.90
CA LEU A 73 13.65 4.00 8.23
C LEU A 73 13.17 5.40 8.62
N PRO A 74 13.73 6.05 9.65
CA PRO A 74 13.31 7.38 10.08
C PRO A 74 13.33 8.43 8.95
N ALA A 75 14.36 8.39 8.09
CA ALA A 75 14.45 9.30 6.94
C ALA A 75 13.35 9.07 5.89
N VAL A 76 12.87 7.82 5.75
CA VAL A 76 11.76 7.47 4.87
C VAL A 76 10.45 7.99 5.47
N GLU A 77 10.21 7.72 6.75
CA GLU A 77 9.03 8.22 7.46
C GLU A 77 8.94 9.75 7.43
N ASP A 78 10.05 10.45 7.69
CA ASP A 78 10.11 11.91 7.65
C ASP A 78 9.72 12.48 6.29
N SER A 79 10.13 11.82 5.20
CA SER A 79 9.81 12.27 3.83
C SER A 79 8.33 12.13 3.45
N LEU A 80 7.56 11.32 4.21
CA LEU A 80 6.16 11.00 3.93
C LEU A 80 5.16 11.97 4.58
N LYS A 81 5.59 12.74 5.58
CA LYS A 81 4.74 13.58 6.46
C LYS A 81 3.76 14.51 5.74
N LEU A 82 4.10 14.95 4.52
CA LEU A 82 3.28 15.91 3.77
C LEU A 82 2.41 15.29 2.68
N THR A 83 2.68 14.04 2.29
CA THR A 83 2.10 13.45 1.07
C THR A 83 1.36 12.15 1.32
N THR A 84 1.51 11.56 2.50
CA THR A 84 1.09 10.18 2.76
C THR A 84 0.49 10.08 4.15
N LEU A 85 -0.62 9.34 4.26
CA LEU A 85 -1.22 9.02 5.55
C LEU A 85 -0.40 7.90 6.21
N VAL A 86 0.27 8.21 7.33
CA VAL A 86 0.99 7.23 8.13
C VAL A 86 0.08 6.77 9.27
N ILE A 87 -0.22 5.47 9.34
CA ILE A 87 -1.09 4.85 10.34
C ILE A 87 -0.25 3.92 11.21
N HIS A 88 0.05 4.37 12.43
CA HIS A 88 0.71 3.51 13.42
C HIS A 88 -0.30 2.50 14.00
N ALA A 89 0.00 1.22 13.83
CA ALA A 89 -0.84 0.08 14.20
C ALA A 89 -0.01 -0.92 15.04
N PRO A 90 0.01 -0.73 16.37
CA PRO A 90 0.94 -1.44 17.27
C PRO A 90 0.52 -2.88 17.61
N ASP A 91 -0.61 -3.37 17.11
CA ASP A 91 -1.13 -4.72 17.40
C ASP A 91 -0.15 -5.82 16.96
N GLN A 92 0.48 -6.48 17.92
CA GLN A 92 1.50 -7.51 17.70
C GLN A 92 0.91 -8.89 17.40
N ASP A 93 -0.40 -9.10 17.62
CA ASP A 93 -1.08 -10.34 17.26
C ASP A 93 -1.46 -10.38 15.77
N LYS A 94 -1.19 -9.29 15.03
CA LYS A 94 -1.47 -9.16 13.60
C LYS A 94 -0.21 -8.79 12.81
N THR A 95 -0.03 -9.43 11.67
CA THR A 95 0.98 -8.99 10.68
C THR A 95 0.60 -7.65 10.06
N ASP A 96 1.57 -6.87 9.58
CA ASP A 96 1.27 -5.61 8.88
C ASP A 96 0.40 -5.79 7.63
N LEU A 97 0.51 -6.93 6.93
CA LEU A 97 -0.39 -7.23 5.82
C LEU A 97 -1.83 -7.33 6.32
N THR A 98 -2.08 -7.99 7.46
CA THR A 98 -3.42 -8.08 8.07
C THR A 98 -3.93 -6.68 8.44
N LYS A 99 -3.14 -5.89 9.17
CA LYS A 99 -3.47 -4.51 9.56
C LYS A 99 -3.81 -3.66 8.33
N CYS A 100 -2.99 -3.77 7.28
CA CYS A 100 -3.19 -3.07 6.02
C CYS A 100 -4.49 -3.46 5.31
N LEU A 101 -4.80 -4.75 5.24
CA LEU A 101 -6.02 -5.23 4.59
C LEU A 101 -7.28 -4.80 5.33
N GLU A 102 -7.24 -4.69 6.66
CA GLU A 102 -8.34 -4.13 7.46
C GLU A 102 -8.63 -2.68 7.08
N VAL A 103 -7.58 -1.84 6.98
CA VAL A 103 -7.72 -0.45 6.53
C VAL A 103 -8.17 -0.36 5.07
N VAL A 104 -7.64 -1.19 4.18
CA VAL A 104 -8.11 -1.27 2.78
C VAL A 104 -9.61 -1.58 2.75
N ALA A 105 -10.07 -2.56 3.53
CA ALA A 105 -11.47 -2.94 3.58
C ALA A 105 -12.37 -1.81 4.14
N GLN A 106 -11.92 -1.08 5.16
CA GLN A 106 -12.62 0.10 5.68
C GLN A 106 -12.69 1.20 4.64
N ASN A 107 -11.57 1.51 3.96
CA ASN A 107 -11.52 2.51 2.90
C ASN A 107 -12.47 2.14 1.75
N PHE A 108 -12.59 0.87 1.36
CA PHE A 108 -13.56 0.44 0.36
C PHE A 108 -15.01 0.72 0.76
N LYS A 109 -15.37 0.54 2.04
CA LYS A 109 -16.70 0.89 2.55
C LYS A 109 -16.97 2.40 2.47
N ASN A 110 -15.93 3.21 2.61
CA ASN A 110 -15.99 4.67 2.59
C ASN A 110 -15.67 5.28 1.21
N GLY A 111 -15.80 4.52 0.11
CA GLY A 111 -15.58 5.05 -1.25
C GLY A 111 -14.12 5.26 -1.66
N LEU A 112 -13.17 4.74 -0.87
CA LEU A 112 -11.70 4.93 -0.98
C LEU A 112 -11.23 6.37 -0.72
N GLU A 113 -12.07 7.22 -0.15
CA GLU A 113 -11.70 8.58 0.23
C GLU A 113 -10.55 8.55 1.25
N LEU A 114 -9.76 9.63 1.29
CA LEU A 114 -8.82 9.87 2.39
C LEU A 114 -9.68 10.29 3.59
N GLY A 115 -10.29 9.32 4.25
CA GLY A 115 -10.88 9.55 5.56
C GLY A 115 -9.75 9.86 6.51
N TYR A 116 -9.71 11.09 7.01
CA TYR A 116 -9.03 11.40 8.26
C TYR A 116 -9.58 10.41 9.29
N LEU A 117 -8.86 9.32 9.57
CA LEU A 117 -9.09 8.58 10.81
C LEU A 117 -8.63 9.52 11.93
N LEU A 118 -9.57 10.32 12.43
CA LEU A 118 -9.49 10.84 13.78
C LEU A 118 -9.64 9.61 14.69
N PHE A 119 -8.53 9.19 15.28
CA PHE A 119 -8.54 8.39 16.48
C PHE A 119 -8.79 9.30 17.69
#